data_AF-A0A410TKQ0-F1
#
_entry.id   AF-A0A410TKQ0-F1
#
_cell.length_a   1.000
_cell.length_b   1.000
_cell.length_c   1.000
_cell.angle_alpha   90.00
_cell.angle_beta   90.00
_cell.angle_gamma   90.00
#
_symmetry.space_group_name_H-M   'P 1'
#
loop_
_entity.id
_entity.type
_entity.pdbx_description
1 polymer ?
#
loop_
_entity_poly.entity_id
_entity_poly.type
_entity_poly.pdbx_seq_one_letter_code
_entity_poly.pdbx_strand_id
1 'polypeptide(L)'
;MTEPSESPPEAQRFDEFVEIAVDGKPIYRLEEISDLKTSDIDEAAFAYVMKAMAKEVEEELEEEYDKNLHELLREAQPEIAAYDSEEEDWKSPPKVTDA
;
A
#
# COMPACT_ATOMS: atom_id res chain seq x y z
N MET A 1 -13.27 5.64 28.94
CA MET A 1 -12.53 5.49 27.67
C MET A 1 -11.38 4.58 28.00
N THR A 2 -11.41 3.34 27.49
CA THR A 2 -10.38 2.34 27.80
C THR A 2 -9.25 2.55 26.82
N GLU A 3 -8.06 2.88 27.32
CA GLU A 3 -6.86 2.96 26.51
C GLU A 3 -6.60 1.59 25.87
N PRO A 4 -6.16 1.52 24.59
CA PRO A 4 -5.81 0.25 23.99
C PRO A 4 -4.66 -0.38 24.78
N SER A 5 -4.81 -1.66 25.10
CA SER A 5 -3.81 -2.54 25.72
C SER A 5 -2.39 -2.20 25.27
N GLU A 6 -1.45 -2.09 26.22
CA GLU A 6 -0.02 -1.74 26.01
C GLU A 6 0.75 -2.71 25.09
N SER A 7 0.08 -3.71 24.53
CA SER A 7 0.56 -4.47 23.39
C SER A 7 -0.60 -4.62 22.40
N PRO A 8 -0.47 -4.09 21.17
CA PRO A 8 -1.41 -4.44 20.13
C PRO A 8 -1.39 -5.97 19.95
N PRO A 9 -2.53 -6.60 19.66
CA PRO A 9 -2.56 -8.02 19.36
C PRO A 9 -1.57 -8.36 18.23
N GLU A 10 -1.00 -9.57 18.25
CA GLU A 10 -0.22 -10.05 17.11
C GLU A 10 -1.04 -9.90 15.83
N ALA A 11 -0.41 -9.43 14.76
CA ALA A 11 -1.07 -9.25 13.47
C ALA A 11 -1.62 -10.61 13.00
N GLN A 12 -2.95 -10.71 12.95
CA GLN A 12 -3.61 -11.87 12.36
C GLN A 12 -3.29 -11.92 10.87
N ARG A 13 -3.02 -13.13 10.37
CA ARG A 13 -2.86 -13.40 8.94
C ARG A 13 -4.21 -13.69 8.30
N PHE A 14 -4.49 -13.05 7.16
CA PHE A 14 -5.69 -13.30 6.36
C PHE A 14 -5.37 -13.95 5.02
N ASP A 15 -6.33 -14.73 4.51
CA ASP A 15 -6.26 -15.43 3.23
C ASP A 15 -6.44 -14.46 2.05
N GLU A 16 -7.19 -13.38 2.26
CA GLU A 16 -7.39 -12.29 1.29
C GLU A 16 -6.35 -11.18 1.51
N PHE A 17 -5.56 -10.90 0.48
CA PHE A 17 -4.47 -9.93 0.51
C PHE A 17 -4.09 -9.41 -0.88
N VAL A 18 -3.51 -8.22 -0.88
CA VAL A 18 -2.79 -7.64 -2.02
C VAL A 18 -1.30 -7.57 -1.68
N GLU A 19 -0.44 -8.07 -2.57
CA GLU A 19 1.01 -8.04 -2.39
C GLU A 19 1.67 -7.17 -3.47
N ILE A 20 2.53 -6.24 -3.08
CA ILE A 20 3.28 -5.37 -4.00
C ILE A 20 4.70 -5.90 -4.10
N ALA A 21 5.13 -6.16 -5.34
CA ALA A 21 6.49 -6.56 -5.67
C ALA A 21 7.18 -5.50 -6.53
N VAL A 22 8.48 -5.31 -6.26
CA VAL A 22 9.40 -4.49 -7.04
C VAL A 22 10.55 -5.37 -7.51
N ASP A 23 10.80 -5.41 -8.82
CA ASP A 23 11.81 -6.25 -9.47
C ASP A 23 11.70 -7.73 -9.05
N GLY A 24 10.45 -8.22 -9.00
CA GLY A 24 10.12 -9.59 -8.62
C GLY A 24 10.26 -9.91 -7.13
N LYS A 25 10.52 -8.92 -6.26
CA LYS A 25 10.62 -9.10 -4.82
C LYS A 25 9.44 -8.46 -4.09
N PRO A 26 8.67 -9.22 -3.29
CA PRO A 26 7.64 -8.65 -2.44
C PRO A 26 8.23 -7.66 -1.43
N ILE A 27 7.72 -6.43 -1.44
CA ILE A 27 8.13 -5.37 -0.51
C ILE A 27 7.01 -4.96 0.45
N TYR A 28 5.76 -5.27 0.11
CA TYR A 28 4.60 -4.90 0.91
C TYR A 28 3.47 -5.91 0.72
N ARG A 29 2.71 -6.14 1.79
CA ARG A 29 1.50 -6.99 1.79
C ARG A 29 0.43 -6.30 2.61
N LEU A 30 -0.69 -6.02 1.97
CA LEU A 30 -1.91 -5.53 2.61
C LEU A 30 -2.86 -6.71 2.76
N GLU A 31 -3.29 -6.99 3.98
CA GLU A 31 -4.26 -8.06 4.24
C GLU A 31 -5.64 -7.46 4.46
N GLU A 32 -6.63 -7.99 3.74
CA GLU A 32 -7.98 -7.48 3.78
C GLU A 32 -8.82 -8.33 4.73
N ILE A 33 -9.48 -7.66 5.66
CA ILE A 33 -10.49 -8.32 6.49
C ILE A 33 -11.80 -8.21 5.72
N SER A 34 -12.07 -9.24 4.92
CA SER A 34 -13.19 -9.32 3.98
C SER A 34 -14.55 -9.03 4.63
N ASP A 35 -14.73 -9.43 5.89
CA ASP A 35 -15.94 -9.19 6.68
C ASP A 35 -16.09 -7.76 7.23
N LEU A 36 -15.08 -6.88 7.13
CA LEU A 36 -15.12 -5.52 7.71
C LEU A 36 -15.42 -4.41 6.70
N LYS A 37 -15.13 -4.58 5.41
CA LYS A 37 -15.47 -3.60 4.36
C LYS A 37 -16.94 -3.76 3.98
N THR A 38 -17.83 -3.42 4.91
CA THR A 38 -19.28 -3.68 4.77
C THR A 38 -20.05 -2.46 4.26
N SER A 39 -19.41 -1.30 4.12
CA SER A 39 -20.04 -0.06 3.68
C SER A 39 -19.13 0.87 2.89
N ASP A 40 -19.72 1.73 2.05
CA ASP A 40 -19.04 2.81 1.31
C ASP A 40 -18.19 3.73 2.21
N ILE A 41 -18.56 3.86 3.50
CA ILE A 41 -17.83 4.68 4.47
C ILE A 41 -16.50 4.01 4.84
N ASP A 42 -16.48 2.68 4.97
CA ASP A 42 -15.26 1.93 5.30
C ASP A 42 -14.24 2.03 4.16
N GLU A 43 -14.72 1.93 2.92
CA GLU A 43 -13.88 2.15 1.72
C GLU A 43 -13.34 3.59 1.66
N ALA A 44 -14.19 4.58 1.91
CA ALA A 44 -13.76 5.98 1.92
C ALA A 44 -12.74 6.27 3.03
N ALA A 45 -12.92 5.69 4.21
CA ALA A 45 -11.98 5.81 5.33
C ALA A 45 -10.63 5.16 4.99
N PHE A 46 -10.65 3.95 4.42
CA PHE A 46 -9.46 3.27 3.95
C PHE A 46 -8.70 4.10 2.90
N ALA A 47 -9.39 4.59 1.87
CA ALA A 47 -8.79 5.43 0.84
C ALA A 47 -8.20 6.72 1.40
N TYR A 48 -8.87 7.34 2.38
CA TYR A 48 -8.36 8.52 3.06
C TYR A 48 -7.05 8.25 3.82
N VAL A 49 -6.99 7.14 4.57
CA VAL A 49 -5.78 6.75 5.32
C VAL A 49 -4.63 6.41 4.37
N MET A 50 -4.87 5.62 3.32
CA MET A 50 -3.84 5.28 2.34
C MET A 50 -3.28 6.52 1.65
N LYS A 51 -4.13 7.50 1.32
CA LYS A 51 -3.69 8.76 0.73
C LYS A 51 -2.84 9.59 1.71
N ALA A 52 -3.19 9.61 2.99
CA ALA A 52 -2.39 10.31 3.99
C ALA A 52 -1.01 9.66 4.16
N MET A 53 -0.95 8.33 4.25
CA MET A 53 0.31 7.58 4.33
C MET A 53 1.18 7.79 3.09
N ALA A 54 0.60 7.74 1.90
CA ALA A 54 1.34 7.97 0.66
C ALA A 54 1.99 9.36 0.63
N LYS A 55 1.27 10.39 1.09
CA LYS A 55 1.79 11.76 1.18
C LYS A 55 2.96 11.88 2.16
N GLU A 56 2.86 11.22 3.31
CA GLU A 56 3.94 11.22 4.31
C GLU A 56 5.20 10.54 3.76
N VAL A 57 5.05 9.39 3.08
CA VAL A 57 6.17 8.71 2.41
C VAL A 57 6.78 9.57 1.30
N GLU A 58 5.97 10.26 0.50
CA GLU A 58 6.46 11.17 -0.53
C GLU A 58 7.31 12.31 0.06
N GLU A 59 6.85 12.92 1.17
CA GLU A 59 7.60 13.96 1.88
C GLU A 59 8.92 13.44 2.44
N GLU A 60 8.92 12.25 3.07
CA GLU A 60 10.13 11.60 3.57
C GLU A 60 11.14 11.28 2.46
N LEU A 61 10.67 10.80 1.31
CA LEU A 61 11.52 10.49 0.15
C LEU A 61 12.17 11.76 -0.43
N GLU A 62 11.41 12.86 -0.52
CA GLU A 62 11.95 14.14 -0.99
C GLU A 62 13.02 14.67 -0.03
N GLU A 63 12.81 14.56 1.28
CA GLU A 63 13.79 14.95 2.30
C GLU A 63 15.04 14.07 2.29
N GLU A 64 14.90 12.75 2.13
CA GLU A 64 16.03 11.81 2.18
C GLU A 64 16.87 11.83 0.91
N TYR A 65 16.22 11.90 -0.26
CA TYR A 65 16.87 11.70 -1.56
C TYR A 65 17.03 12.98 -2.39
N ASP A 66 16.51 14.13 -1.93
CA ASP A 66 16.49 15.41 -2.65
C ASP A 66 15.84 15.27 -4.06
N LYS A 67 14.85 14.38 -4.16
CA LYS A 67 14.12 14.04 -5.39
C LYS A 67 12.69 13.66 -5.04
N ASN A 68 11.74 14.08 -5.87
CA ASN A 68 10.37 13.63 -5.69
C ASN A 68 10.18 12.17 -6.16
N LEU A 69 9.08 11.55 -5.72
CA LEU A 69 8.72 10.17 -6.05
C LEU A 69 8.77 9.89 -7.57
N HIS A 70 8.25 10.79 -8.39
CA HIS A 70 8.20 10.60 -9.85
C HIS A 70 9.58 10.58 -10.48
N GLU A 71 10.52 11.40 -9.99
CA GLU A 71 11.91 11.41 -10.44
C GLU A 71 12.60 10.09 -10.11
N LEU A 72 12.45 9.60 -8.87
CA LEU A 72 13.01 8.32 -8.43
C LEU A 72 12.52 7.15 -9.29
N LEU A 73 11.21 7.07 -9.52
CA LEU A 73 10.62 6.00 -10.34
C LEU A 73 11.03 6.12 -11.82
N ARG A 74 11.13 7.34 -12.35
CA ARG A 74 11.54 7.58 -13.75
C ARG A 74 13.00 7.19 -13.99
N GLU A 75 13.89 7.47 -13.04
CA GLU A 75 15.31 7.12 -13.16
C GLU A 75 15.53 5.61 -13.04
N ALA A 76 14.91 4.98 -12.04
CA ALA A 76 15.12 3.56 -11.76
C ALA A 76 14.39 2.62 -12.73
N GLN A 77 13.24 3.06 -13.28
CA GLN A 77 12.34 2.25 -14.10
C GLN A 77 12.11 0.84 -13.52
N PRO A 78 11.70 0.72 -12.24
CA PRO A 78 11.52 -0.58 -11.63
C PRO A 78 10.34 -1.34 -12.26
N GLU A 79 10.41 -2.67 -12.25
CA GLU A 79 9.26 -3.50 -12.56
C GLU A 79 8.37 -3.61 -11.33
N ILE A 80 7.22 -2.94 -11.33
CA ILE A 80 6.25 -2.98 -10.23
C ILE A 80 5.08 -3.89 -10.62
N ALA A 81 4.67 -4.77 -9.71
CA ALA A 81 3.50 -5.61 -9.87
C ALA A 81 2.72 -5.73 -8.55
N ALA A 82 1.40 -5.88 -8.64
CA ALA A 82 0.52 -6.17 -7.52
C ALA A 82 -0.15 -7.54 -7.73
N TYR A 83 0.02 -8.45 -6.79
CA TYR A 83 -0.71 -9.72 -6.75
C TYR A 83 -2.00 -9.51 -5.98
N ASP A 84 -3.10 -9.94 -6.57
CA ASP A 84 -4.43 -9.94 -5.95
C ASP A 84 -4.78 -11.40 -5.63
N SER A 85 -4.92 -11.73 -4.34
CA SER A 85 -5.20 -13.11 -3.92
C SER A 85 -6.58 -13.60 -4.35
N GLU A 86 -7.55 -12.70 -4.56
CA GLU A 86 -8.89 -13.09 -4.99
C GLU A 86 -8.90 -13.51 -6.46
N GLU A 87 -8.10 -12.84 -7.29
CA GLU A 87 -7.97 -13.17 -8.71
C GLU A 87 -6.81 -14.13 -9.02
N GLU A 88 -5.98 -14.44 -8.02
CA GLU A 88 -4.78 -15.27 -8.12
C GLU A 88 -3.83 -14.85 -9.26
N ASP A 89 -3.74 -13.54 -9.53
CA ASP A 89 -2.98 -13.00 -10.67
C ASP A 89 -2.15 -11.76 -10.33
N TRP A 90 -1.06 -11.56 -11.09
CA TRP A 90 -0.20 -10.39 -11.01
C TRP A 90 -0.63 -9.33 -12.02
N LYS A 91 -1.02 -8.15 -11.52
CA LYS A 91 -1.40 -7.00 -12.32
C LYS A 91 -0.30 -5.95 -12.26
N SER A 92 0.08 -5.38 -13.41
CA SER A 92 0.91 -4.18 -13.41
C SER A 92 0.08 -2.99 -12.94
N PRO A 93 0.59 -2.14 -12.03
CA PRO A 93 -0.10 -0.92 -11.67
C PRO A 93 -0.19 0.02 -12.89
N PRO A 94 -1.11 1.01 -12.85
CA PRO A 94 -1.11 2.08 -13.84
C PRO A 94 0.29 2.66 -13.98
N LYS A 95 0.73 2.91 -15.22
CA LYS A 95 2.01 3.58 -15.44
C LYS A 95 1.98 4.92 -14.71
N VAL A 96 3.09 5.26 -14.07
CA VAL A 96 3.30 6.60 -13.51
C VAL A 96 3.20 7.59 -14.67
N THR A 97 2.06 8.27 -14.79
CA THR A 97 1.87 9.36 -15.76
C THR A 97 2.20 10.68 -15.08
N ASP A 98 2.84 11.60 -15.80
CA ASP A 98 3.05 12.96 -15.32
C ASP A 98 1.68 13.59 -14.99
N ALA A 99 1.42 13.86 -13.71
CA ALA A 99 0.28 14.63 -13.23
C ALA A 99 0.72 16.05 -12.90
#